data_AF-A0A4S2UWR8-F1
#
_entry.id   AF-A0A4S2UWR8-F1
#
_cell.length_a   1.000
_cell.length_b   1.000
_cell.length_c   1.000
_cell.angle_alpha   90.00
_cell.angle_beta   90.00
_cell.angle_gamma   90.00
#
_symmetry.space_group_name_H-M   'P 1'
#
loop_
_entity.id
_entity.type
_entity.pdbx_description
1 polymer ?
#
loop_
_entity_poly.entity_id
_entity_poly.type
_entity_poly.pdbx_seq_one_letter_code
_entity_poly.pdbx_strand_id
1 'polypeptide(L)'
;MTRILGGLPAVAQELLLETDWASHRHAYGSGEDIPVSLCSLVDEDAEVRSGALAALDMGVLHQGSLYTVTAPAALFVAAILDHPLCLAEHEGLFPRDDGPPRSLRTDLLDWLGRVAESAAYGEDPARDRANWEWQPWHEDTRGERDPDELAALQACRDIRPALYDAVEPFLSSSDPQICESALGVATPLLSAPTLADRVPRAASLLRARLGIMTGRRERSAVARALSLWGMDTSDLLADSDPAVRVCAALGPVRVERPRALAVLLDALREPRTTDGWFPEPLRGVDGWFRFTVLRSALDLAASFEEVAPVAIAMVAAGHRSIVDYESGPILFRAFPGGYDAAHSLTSAQRTLLRAFVDTDEATGSIGSNWLWFRAAGLPENRDGIAALL
;
A
#
# COMPACT_ATOMS: atom_id res chain seq x y z
N MET A 1 -24.79 -5.69 27.62
CA MET A 1 -24.97 -4.54 26.71
C MET A 1 -25.15 -3.22 27.45
N THR A 2 -26.06 -3.05 28.41
CA THR A 2 -26.34 -1.73 29.03
C THR A 2 -25.15 -1.06 29.73
N ARG A 3 -24.25 -1.85 30.36
CA ARG A 3 -23.00 -1.33 30.98
C ARG A 3 -21.88 -1.07 29.96
N ILE A 4 -21.96 -1.73 28.81
CA ILE A 4 -21.00 -1.67 27.70
C ILE A 4 -21.25 -0.42 26.83
N LEU A 5 -22.51 0.00 26.69
CA LEU A 5 -22.89 1.18 25.91
C LEU A 5 -22.58 2.51 26.62
N GLY A 6 -22.44 2.51 27.94
CA GLY A 6 -22.38 3.72 28.79
C GLY A 6 -21.15 4.63 28.61
N GLY A 7 -20.15 4.22 27.82
CA GLY A 7 -18.97 5.03 27.49
C GLY A 7 -18.81 5.32 26.00
N LEU A 8 -19.63 4.72 25.14
CA LEU A 8 -19.48 4.86 23.69
C LEU A 8 -20.10 6.16 23.17
N PRO A 9 -19.52 6.79 22.13
CA PRO A 9 -20.17 7.87 21.40
C PRO A 9 -21.56 7.46 20.88
N ALA A 10 -22.52 8.38 20.83
CA ALA A 10 -23.89 8.09 20.42
C ALA A 10 -23.97 7.40 19.04
N VAL A 11 -23.16 7.86 18.08
CA VAL A 11 -23.06 7.27 16.73
C VAL A 11 -22.60 5.81 16.80
N ALA A 12 -21.64 5.49 17.67
CA ALA A 12 -21.16 4.12 17.85
C ALA A 12 -22.23 3.21 18.51
N GLN A 13 -23.02 3.76 19.44
CA GLN A 13 -24.14 3.03 20.05
C GLN A 13 -25.26 2.73 19.03
N GLU A 14 -25.62 3.72 18.22
CA GLU A 14 -26.63 3.60 17.16
C GLU A 14 -26.21 2.54 16.14
N LEU A 15 -24.96 2.59 15.64
CA LEU A 15 -24.41 1.58 14.74
C LEU A 15 -24.51 0.16 15.31
N LEU A 16 -24.17 -0.04 16.59
CA LEU A 16 -24.27 -1.36 17.23
C LEU A 16 -25.69 -1.89 17.29
N LEU A 17 -26.68 -1.01 17.52
CA LEU A 17 -28.08 -1.39 17.72
C LEU A 17 -28.84 -1.56 16.42
N GLU A 18 -28.50 -0.78 15.38
CA GLU A 18 -29.23 -0.78 14.10
C GLU A 18 -28.67 -1.78 13.09
N THR A 19 -27.41 -2.21 13.26
CA THR A 19 -26.80 -3.21 12.36
C THR A 19 -27.28 -4.62 12.72
N ASP A 20 -27.82 -5.35 11.74
CA ASP A 20 -28.14 -6.79 11.89
C ASP A 20 -26.88 -7.65 11.72
N TRP A 21 -26.04 -7.67 12.76
CA TRP A 21 -24.73 -8.34 12.75
C TRP A 21 -24.77 -9.83 12.36
N ALA A 22 -25.85 -10.53 12.69
CA ALA A 22 -26.03 -11.95 12.36
C ALA A 22 -26.23 -12.18 10.85
N SER A 23 -26.68 -11.17 10.10
CA SER A 23 -26.78 -11.22 8.64
C SER A 23 -25.44 -10.99 7.94
N HIS A 24 -24.46 -10.41 8.63
CA HIS A 24 -23.12 -10.18 8.11
C HIS A 24 -22.21 -11.39 8.35
N ARG A 25 -21.14 -11.47 7.56
CA ARG A 25 -20.13 -12.52 7.64
C ARG A 25 -18.75 -11.91 7.81
N HIS A 26 -17.89 -12.64 8.49
CA HIS A 26 -16.45 -12.44 8.59
C HIS A 26 -15.73 -13.70 8.08
N ALA A 27 -14.39 -13.74 8.10
CA ALA A 27 -13.60 -14.87 7.56
C ALA A 27 -13.99 -16.26 8.09
N TYR A 28 -14.42 -16.35 9.34
CA TYR A 28 -14.76 -17.62 10.00
C TYR A 28 -16.25 -17.94 10.11
N GLY A 29 -17.16 -17.18 9.49
CA GLY A 29 -18.61 -17.40 9.63
C GLY A 29 -19.45 -16.14 9.86
N SER A 30 -20.49 -16.29 10.68
CA SER A 30 -21.43 -15.22 11.08
C SER A 30 -20.73 -14.10 11.85
N GLY A 31 -21.20 -12.85 11.71
CA GLY A 31 -20.70 -11.68 12.44
C GLY A 31 -21.35 -11.44 13.80
N GLU A 32 -22.14 -12.37 14.34
CA GLU A 32 -22.88 -12.21 15.62
C GLU A 32 -21.98 -11.92 16.83
N ASP A 33 -20.72 -12.34 16.80
CA ASP A 33 -19.70 -12.13 17.84
C ASP A 33 -18.99 -10.77 17.72
N ILE A 34 -19.02 -10.13 16.55
CA ILE A 34 -18.32 -8.85 16.28
C ILE A 34 -18.74 -7.70 17.22
N PRO A 35 -20.02 -7.50 17.57
CA PRO A 35 -20.42 -6.46 18.51
C PRO A 35 -19.68 -6.51 19.85
N VAL A 36 -19.40 -7.72 20.35
CA VAL A 36 -18.67 -7.90 21.61
C VAL A 36 -17.24 -7.43 21.45
N SER A 37 -16.55 -7.87 20.39
CA SER A 37 -15.18 -7.44 20.08
C SER A 37 -15.09 -5.92 19.87
N LEU A 38 -16.02 -5.32 19.13
CA LEU A 38 -16.04 -3.87 18.91
C LEU A 38 -16.17 -3.09 20.22
N CYS A 39 -17.05 -3.53 21.11
CA CYS A 39 -17.19 -2.92 22.42
C CYS A 39 -15.93 -3.07 23.28
N SER A 40 -15.26 -4.22 23.18
CA SER A 40 -14.03 -4.53 23.92
C SER A 40 -12.83 -3.67 23.50
N LEU A 41 -12.88 -2.96 22.36
CA LEU A 41 -11.86 -1.98 21.98
C LEU A 41 -11.74 -0.82 22.97
N VAL A 42 -12.82 -0.50 23.69
CA VAL A 42 -12.84 0.56 24.71
C VAL A 42 -13.00 -0.02 26.12
N ASP A 43 -12.53 -1.24 26.35
CA ASP A 43 -12.46 -1.81 27.70
C ASP A 43 -11.33 -1.13 28.51
N GLU A 44 -11.48 -1.07 29.83
CA GLU A 44 -10.43 -0.56 30.71
C GLU A 44 -9.23 -1.52 30.76
N ASP A 45 -9.45 -2.83 30.56
CA ASP A 45 -8.42 -3.86 30.53
C ASP A 45 -7.65 -3.86 29.18
N ALA A 46 -6.33 -3.70 29.26
CA ALA A 46 -5.46 -3.64 28.09
C ALA A 46 -5.42 -4.96 27.30
N GLU A 47 -5.48 -6.10 27.97
CA GLU A 47 -5.47 -7.42 27.33
C GLU A 47 -6.77 -7.64 26.54
N VAL A 48 -7.89 -7.17 27.08
CA VAL A 48 -9.20 -7.23 26.41
C VAL A 48 -9.19 -6.36 25.15
N ARG A 49 -8.63 -5.15 25.21
CA ARG A 49 -8.47 -4.28 24.03
C ARG A 49 -7.58 -4.93 22.98
N SER A 50 -6.49 -5.58 23.40
CA SER A 50 -5.56 -6.30 22.52
C SER A 50 -6.24 -7.45 21.80
N GLY A 51 -7.02 -8.26 22.55
CA GLY A 51 -7.88 -9.31 22.02
C GLY A 51 -8.86 -8.82 20.97
N ALA A 52 -9.52 -7.70 21.25
CA ALA A 52 -10.48 -7.09 20.35
C ALA A 52 -9.86 -6.63 19.03
N LEU A 53 -8.70 -5.96 19.07
CA LEU A 53 -8.01 -5.53 17.85
C LEU A 53 -7.54 -6.74 17.02
N ALA A 54 -6.98 -7.76 17.67
CA ALA A 54 -6.59 -9.00 17.01
C ALA A 54 -7.78 -9.71 16.33
N ALA A 55 -8.97 -9.68 16.95
CA ALA A 55 -10.19 -10.22 16.35
C ALA A 55 -10.61 -9.47 15.07
N LEU A 56 -10.42 -8.14 15.03
CA LEU A 56 -10.66 -7.37 13.80
C LEU A 56 -9.68 -7.76 12.69
N ASP A 57 -8.40 -7.92 12.99
CA ASP A 57 -7.39 -8.31 12.01
C ASP A 57 -7.59 -9.75 11.50
N MET A 58 -7.95 -10.67 12.39
CA MET A 58 -8.06 -12.09 12.06
C MET A 58 -9.39 -12.41 11.39
N GLY A 59 -10.49 -11.80 11.81
CA GLY A 59 -11.83 -12.11 11.32
C GLY A 59 -12.36 -11.09 10.30
N VAL A 60 -12.32 -9.80 10.64
CA VAL A 60 -13.00 -8.74 9.88
C VAL A 60 -12.20 -8.29 8.65
N LEU A 61 -10.87 -8.29 8.71
CA LEU A 61 -9.98 -7.96 7.60
C LEU A 61 -8.91 -9.05 7.42
N HIS A 62 -9.36 -10.28 7.17
CA HIS A 62 -8.47 -11.43 7.08
C HIS A 62 -7.57 -11.35 5.84
N GLN A 63 -6.27 -11.13 6.06
CA GLN A 63 -5.26 -11.01 4.98
C GLN A 63 -5.66 -9.99 3.90
N GLY A 64 -6.32 -8.89 4.30
CA GLY A 64 -6.79 -7.85 3.38
C GLY A 64 -8.08 -8.17 2.62
N SER A 65 -8.68 -9.34 2.87
CA SER A 65 -9.98 -9.69 2.28
C SER A 65 -11.11 -8.92 2.98
N LEU A 66 -12.03 -8.38 2.19
CA LEU A 66 -13.21 -7.65 2.70
C LEU A 66 -14.40 -8.61 2.80
N TYR A 67 -15.11 -8.51 3.92
CA TYR A 67 -16.31 -9.28 4.19
C TYR A 67 -17.49 -8.35 4.46
N THR A 68 -18.71 -8.86 4.43
CA THR A 68 -19.90 -8.01 4.59
C THR A 68 -19.95 -7.30 5.93
N VAL A 69 -19.24 -7.79 6.96
CA VAL A 69 -19.10 -7.11 8.26
C VAL A 69 -18.05 -5.99 8.28
N THR A 70 -17.17 -5.91 7.29
CA THR A 70 -16.03 -4.97 7.31
C THR A 70 -16.47 -3.52 7.30
N ALA A 71 -17.45 -3.16 6.47
CA ALA A 71 -17.97 -1.79 6.40
C ALA A 71 -18.59 -1.31 7.74
N PRO A 72 -19.56 -2.01 8.37
CA PRO A 72 -20.12 -1.57 9.64
C PRO A 72 -19.09 -1.57 10.78
N ALA A 73 -18.15 -2.52 10.81
CA ALA A 73 -17.05 -2.51 11.77
C ALA A 73 -16.13 -1.28 11.58
N ALA A 74 -15.82 -0.91 10.33
CA ALA A 74 -15.02 0.27 10.02
C ALA A 74 -15.70 1.58 10.43
N LEU A 75 -17.00 1.70 10.23
CA LEU A 75 -17.79 2.84 10.73
C LEU A 75 -17.75 2.93 12.26
N PHE A 76 -17.86 1.80 12.97
CA PHE A 76 -17.75 1.78 14.42
C PHE A 76 -16.36 2.24 14.89
N VAL A 77 -15.30 1.69 14.29
CA VAL A 77 -13.92 2.08 14.62
C VAL A 77 -13.69 3.57 14.38
N ALA A 78 -14.17 4.10 13.24
CA ALA A 78 -14.10 5.53 12.93
C ALA A 78 -14.84 6.37 14.00
N ALA A 79 -16.00 5.92 14.46
CA ALA A 79 -16.80 6.63 15.46
C ALA A 79 -16.14 6.70 16.85
N ILE A 80 -15.23 5.78 17.18
CA ILE A 80 -14.53 5.75 18.47
C ILE A 80 -13.13 6.37 18.45
N LEU A 81 -12.62 6.86 17.31
CA LEU A 81 -11.25 7.38 17.21
C LEU A 81 -10.95 8.48 18.24
N ASP A 82 -11.90 9.35 18.56
CA ASP A 82 -11.73 10.42 19.55
C ASP A 82 -12.02 9.98 21.00
N HIS A 83 -12.32 8.69 21.22
CA HIS A 83 -12.60 8.18 22.56
C HIS A 83 -11.33 8.25 23.44
N PRO A 84 -11.43 8.65 24.72
CA PRO A 84 -10.27 8.82 25.60
C PRO A 84 -9.42 7.55 25.76
N LEU A 85 -10.03 6.36 25.80
CA LEU A 85 -9.29 5.10 25.90
C LEU A 85 -8.45 4.78 24.67
N CYS A 86 -8.72 5.41 23.52
CA CYS A 86 -7.87 5.27 22.35
C CYS A 86 -6.50 5.96 22.52
N LEU A 87 -6.33 6.81 23.54
CA LEU A 87 -5.01 7.36 23.91
C LEU A 87 -4.15 6.39 24.73
N ALA A 88 -4.73 5.33 25.29
CA ALA A 88 -3.99 4.40 26.12
C ALA A 88 -2.90 3.69 25.31
N GLU A 89 -1.75 3.48 25.94
CA GLU A 89 -0.71 2.61 25.38
C GLU A 89 -1.28 1.21 25.13
N HIS A 90 -0.88 0.64 24.01
CA HIS A 90 -1.38 -0.62 23.50
C HIS A 90 -0.21 -1.52 23.13
N GLU A 91 -0.17 -2.70 23.73
CA GLU A 91 0.68 -3.81 23.29
C GLU A 91 -0.23 -4.82 22.59
N GLY A 92 -0.04 -4.97 21.27
CA GLY A 92 -0.82 -5.92 20.47
C GLY A 92 -0.49 -7.37 20.81
N LEU A 93 -1.48 -8.26 20.74
CA LEU A 93 -1.34 -9.72 20.92
C LEU A 93 -0.36 -10.36 19.93
N PHE A 94 -0.17 -9.70 18.80
CA PHE A 94 0.95 -9.91 17.89
C PHE A 94 1.87 -8.71 18.01
N PRO A 95 2.84 -8.72 18.94
CA PRO A 95 3.75 -7.61 19.11
C PRO A 95 4.41 -7.32 17.76
N ARG A 96 4.27 -6.10 17.27
CA ARG A 96 5.27 -5.58 16.32
C ARG A 96 6.62 -5.52 17.06
N ASP A 97 7.71 -5.59 16.31
CA ASP A 97 9.10 -5.55 16.81
C ASP A 97 9.35 -4.41 17.83
N ASP A 98 10.56 -4.34 18.41
CA ASP A 98 11.06 -3.45 19.49
C ASP A 98 10.89 -1.90 19.31
N GLY A 99 9.92 -1.44 18.52
CA GLY A 99 9.54 -0.05 18.31
C GLY A 99 8.91 0.63 19.53
N PRO A 100 8.71 1.95 19.46
CA PRO A 100 8.13 2.72 20.55
C PRO A 100 6.69 2.28 20.86
N PRO A 101 6.25 2.39 22.13
CA PRO A 101 4.85 2.17 22.51
C PRO A 101 3.90 2.99 21.63
N ARG A 102 2.81 2.38 21.20
CA ARG A 102 1.78 3.01 20.37
C ARG A 102 0.50 3.16 21.15
N SER A 103 -0.29 4.17 20.80
CA SER A 103 -1.65 4.29 21.31
C SER A 103 -2.60 3.39 20.54
N LEU A 104 -3.67 2.91 21.17
CA LEU A 104 -4.72 2.18 20.48
C LEU A 104 -5.28 2.95 19.27
N ARG A 105 -5.39 4.29 19.35
CA ARG A 105 -5.81 5.12 18.21
C ARG A 105 -4.92 4.90 17.00
N THR A 106 -3.61 4.82 17.23
CA THR A 106 -2.63 4.64 16.17
C THR A 106 -2.86 3.29 15.46
N ASP A 107 -3.14 2.23 16.20
CA ASP A 107 -3.41 0.90 15.62
C ASP A 107 -4.79 0.80 14.96
N LEU A 108 -5.81 1.48 15.50
CA LEU A 108 -7.13 1.59 14.86
C LEU A 108 -7.06 2.37 13.54
N LEU A 109 -6.25 3.43 13.48
CA LEU A 109 -5.97 4.16 12.24
C LEU A 109 -5.23 3.25 11.24
N ASP A 110 -4.20 2.51 11.66
CA ASP A 110 -3.52 1.55 10.77
C ASP A 110 -4.51 0.50 10.22
N TRP A 111 -5.40 -0.03 11.07
CA TRP A 111 -6.42 -0.99 10.64
C TRP A 111 -7.40 -0.38 9.63
N LEU A 112 -7.91 0.84 9.88
CA LEU A 112 -8.73 1.57 8.91
C LEU A 112 -7.98 1.85 7.60
N GLY A 113 -6.67 2.07 7.67
CA GLY A 113 -5.81 2.27 6.50
C GLY A 113 -5.80 1.03 5.61
N ARG A 114 -5.62 -0.14 6.22
CA ARG A 114 -5.67 -1.43 5.50
C ARG A 114 -7.06 -1.71 4.91
N VAL A 115 -8.14 -1.34 5.60
CA VAL A 115 -9.51 -1.41 5.03
C VAL A 115 -9.62 -0.50 3.81
N ALA A 116 -9.15 0.74 3.90
CA ALA A 116 -9.21 1.71 2.80
C ALA A 116 -8.36 1.29 1.59
N GLU A 117 -7.17 0.75 1.82
CA GLU A 117 -6.29 0.18 0.77
C GLU A 117 -6.97 -1.00 0.07
N SER A 118 -7.51 -1.93 0.85
CA SER A 118 -8.24 -3.10 0.33
C SER A 118 -9.46 -2.68 -0.49
N ALA A 119 -10.19 -1.66 -0.05
CA ALA A 119 -11.34 -1.12 -0.78
C ALA A 119 -10.95 -0.40 -2.07
N ALA A 120 -9.76 0.22 -2.09
CA ALA A 120 -9.23 0.92 -3.27
C ALA A 120 -8.71 -0.05 -4.34
N TYR A 121 -8.38 -1.29 -4.00
CA TYR A 121 -7.89 -2.27 -4.96
C TYR A 121 -8.89 -2.46 -6.13
N GLY A 122 -8.37 -2.48 -7.35
CA GLY A 122 -9.13 -2.66 -8.59
C GLY A 122 -9.73 -1.38 -9.19
N GLU A 123 -9.62 -0.21 -8.54
CA GLU A 123 -10.14 1.05 -9.09
C GLU A 123 -9.20 1.73 -10.08
N ASP A 124 -7.89 1.58 -9.88
CA ASP A 124 -6.86 2.12 -10.76
C ASP A 124 -5.88 1.00 -11.15
N PRO A 125 -6.05 0.39 -12.33
CA PRO A 125 -5.16 -0.66 -12.80
C PRO A 125 -3.69 -0.23 -12.91
N ALA A 126 -3.40 1.05 -13.17
CA ALA A 126 -2.02 1.52 -13.24
C ALA A 126 -1.38 1.53 -11.86
N ARG A 127 -2.09 2.11 -10.87
CA ARG A 127 -1.65 2.09 -9.47
C ARG A 127 -1.53 0.66 -8.94
N ASP A 128 -2.48 -0.21 -9.25
CA ASP A 128 -2.45 -1.60 -8.80
C ASP A 128 -1.27 -2.36 -9.43
N ARG A 129 -0.95 -2.13 -10.72
CA ARG A 129 0.27 -2.67 -11.36
C ARG A 129 1.56 -2.11 -10.76
N ALA A 130 1.49 -0.91 -10.18
CA ALA A 130 2.60 -0.30 -9.46
C ALA A 130 2.75 -0.85 -8.02
N ASN A 131 1.77 -1.60 -7.50
CA ASN A 131 1.93 -2.36 -6.27
C ASN A 131 2.94 -3.50 -6.50
N TRP A 132 3.87 -3.69 -5.56
CA TRP A 132 4.92 -4.70 -5.68
C TRP A 132 4.39 -6.14 -5.64
N GLU A 133 3.28 -6.37 -4.94
CA GLU A 133 2.61 -7.69 -4.86
C GLU A 133 1.88 -8.04 -6.16
N TRP A 134 1.65 -7.08 -7.06
CA TRP A 134 0.93 -7.34 -8.30
C TRP A 134 1.73 -8.22 -9.26
N GLN A 135 1.01 -9.16 -9.85
CA GLN A 135 1.45 -10.20 -10.76
C GLN A 135 0.44 -10.30 -11.93
N PRO A 136 0.89 -10.55 -13.18
CA PRO A 136 0.03 -10.57 -14.37
C PRO A 136 -1.12 -11.56 -14.26
N TRP A 137 -0.89 -12.73 -13.66
CA TRP A 137 -1.91 -13.77 -13.53
C TRP A 137 -2.94 -13.48 -12.43
N HIS A 138 -2.80 -12.41 -11.63
CA HIS A 138 -3.90 -11.97 -10.76
C HIS A 138 -5.12 -11.52 -11.56
N GLU A 139 -4.95 -11.09 -12.82
CA GLU A 139 -6.10 -10.74 -13.67
C GLU A 139 -6.85 -11.98 -14.13
N ASP A 140 -6.14 -13.09 -14.40
CA ASP A 140 -6.74 -14.37 -14.83
C ASP A 140 -7.35 -15.16 -13.67
N THR A 141 -6.82 -15.03 -12.44
CA THR A 141 -7.38 -15.67 -11.23
C THR A 141 -8.54 -14.89 -10.61
N ARG A 142 -8.85 -13.69 -11.09
CA ARG A 142 -10.11 -12.99 -10.80
C ARG A 142 -11.25 -13.65 -11.59
N GLY A 143 -11.60 -14.89 -11.21
CA GLY A 143 -12.82 -15.54 -11.66
C GLY A 143 -14.07 -14.68 -11.34
N GLU A 144 -15.26 -15.24 -11.56
CA GLU A 144 -16.48 -14.59 -11.06
C GLU A 144 -16.35 -14.38 -9.55
N ARG A 145 -16.20 -13.12 -9.15
CA ARG A 145 -16.00 -12.73 -7.76
C ARG A 145 -17.29 -13.05 -7.00
N ASP A 146 -17.16 -13.62 -5.80
CA ASP A 146 -18.31 -13.95 -4.97
C ASP A 146 -19.21 -12.69 -4.83
N PRO A 147 -20.52 -12.77 -5.12
CA PRO A 147 -21.44 -11.66 -4.90
C PRO A 147 -21.32 -11.03 -3.51
N ASP A 148 -21.04 -11.82 -2.47
CA ASP A 148 -20.82 -11.33 -1.11
C ASP A 148 -19.54 -10.47 -1.00
N GLU A 149 -18.45 -10.87 -1.66
CA GLU A 149 -17.20 -10.10 -1.70
C GLU A 149 -17.38 -8.79 -2.47
N LEU A 150 -18.12 -8.81 -3.58
CA LEU A 150 -18.45 -7.60 -4.34
C LEU A 150 -19.32 -6.64 -3.54
N ALA A 151 -20.32 -7.16 -2.82
CA ALA A 151 -21.17 -6.38 -1.93
C ALA A 151 -20.36 -5.78 -0.78
N ALA A 152 -19.45 -6.55 -0.17
CA ALA A 152 -18.55 -6.08 0.87
C ALA A 152 -17.61 -4.97 0.37
N LEU A 153 -16.99 -5.19 -0.79
CA LEU A 153 -16.13 -4.20 -1.46
C LEU A 153 -16.90 -2.89 -1.70
N GLN A 154 -18.10 -2.98 -2.28
CA GLN A 154 -18.92 -1.80 -2.56
C GLN A 154 -19.33 -1.08 -1.28
N ALA A 155 -19.76 -1.81 -0.24
CA ALA A 155 -20.11 -1.23 1.05
C ALA A 155 -18.93 -0.47 1.69
N CYS A 156 -17.71 -1.02 1.60
CA CYS A 156 -16.51 -0.32 2.07
C CYS A 156 -16.20 0.94 1.25
N ARG A 157 -16.51 0.95 -0.06
CA ARG A 157 -16.36 2.15 -0.90
C ARG A 157 -17.40 3.23 -0.58
N ASP A 158 -18.62 2.81 -0.27
CA ASP A 158 -19.73 3.72 0.04
C ASP A 158 -19.51 4.50 1.34
N ILE A 159 -18.81 3.92 2.31
CA ILE A 159 -18.52 4.57 3.60
C ILE A 159 -17.29 5.50 3.59
N ARG A 160 -16.53 5.57 2.48
CA ARG A 160 -15.29 6.37 2.41
C ARG A 160 -15.43 7.82 2.85
N PRO A 161 -16.51 8.56 2.51
CA PRO A 161 -16.67 9.93 3.00
C PRO A 161 -16.76 10.01 4.51
N ALA A 162 -17.51 9.09 5.15
CA ALA A 162 -17.62 9.04 6.60
C ALA A 162 -16.28 8.68 7.27
N LEU A 163 -15.52 7.74 6.69
CA LEU A 163 -14.19 7.41 7.18
C LEU A 163 -13.23 8.60 7.06
N TYR A 164 -13.25 9.31 5.93
CA TYR A 164 -12.39 10.48 5.74
C TYR A 164 -12.74 11.61 6.71
N ASP A 165 -14.03 11.93 6.86
CA ASP A 165 -14.49 12.99 7.77
C ASP A 165 -14.09 12.68 9.23
N ALA A 166 -14.08 11.41 9.64
CA ALA A 166 -13.59 10.99 10.96
C ALA A 166 -12.06 11.09 11.12
N VAL A 167 -11.30 10.90 10.03
CA VAL A 167 -9.82 10.87 10.05
C VAL A 167 -9.19 12.25 9.85
N GLU A 168 -9.83 13.14 9.08
CA GLU A 168 -9.28 14.46 8.72
C GLU A 168 -8.69 15.25 9.91
N PRO A 169 -9.34 15.30 11.11
CA PRO A 169 -8.79 16.04 12.25
C PRO A 169 -7.39 15.55 12.68
N PHE A 170 -7.09 14.26 12.50
CA PHE A 170 -5.83 13.66 12.92
C PHE A 170 -4.66 13.95 11.96
N LEU A 171 -4.92 14.43 10.74
CA LEU A 171 -3.88 14.90 9.81
C LEU A 171 -3.11 16.12 10.37
N SER A 172 -3.72 16.85 11.30
CA SER A 172 -3.10 18.00 11.96
C SER A 172 -2.58 17.68 13.38
N SER A 173 -2.59 16.41 13.79
CA SER A 173 -2.14 15.98 15.13
C SER A 173 -0.67 16.34 15.37
N SER A 174 -0.37 16.94 16.53
CA SER A 174 1.02 17.21 16.94
C SER A 174 1.82 15.94 17.20
N ASP A 175 1.15 14.81 17.43
CA ASP A 175 1.78 13.50 17.54
C ASP A 175 2.13 12.96 16.14
N PRO A 176 3.43 12.75 15.82
CA PRO A 176 3.86 12.23 14.53
C PRO A 176 3.28 10.87 14.17
N GLN A 177 3.13 9.95 15.14
CA GLN A 177 2.62 8.61 14.87
C GLN A 177 1.14 8.65 14.50
N ILE A 178 0.35 9.45 15.20
CA ILE A 178 -1.07 9.66 14.89
C ILE A 178 -1.21 10.32 13.51
N CYS A 179 -0.42 11.36 13.24
CA CYS A 179 -0.44 12.04 11.94
C CYS A 179 -0.08 11.08 10.80
N GLU A 180 0.96 10.26 10.96
CA GLU A 180 1.38 9.29 9.95
C GLU A 180 0.32 8.19 9.73
N SER A 181 -0.28 7.69 10.80
CA SER A 181 -1.31 6.65 10.69
C SER A 181 -2.58 7.21 10.04
N ALA A 182 -2.97 8.43 10.39
CA ALA A 182 -4.06 9.16 9.73
C ALA A 182 -3.77 9.41 8.23
N LEU A 183 -2.52 9.74 7.88
CA LEU A 183 -2.07 9.82 6.49
C LEU A 183 -2.19 8.48 5.76
N GLY A 184 -1.87 7.37 6.44
CA GLY A 184 -2.06 6.01 5.94
C GLY A 184 -3.50 5.71 5.55
N VAL A 185 -4.49 6.21 6.32
CA VAL A 185 -5.91 6.09 5.95
C VAL A 185 -6.32 7.07 4.87
N ALA A 186 -5.96 8.35 5.02
CA ALA A 186 -6.40 9.41 4.10
C ALA A 186 -5.86 9.21 2.68
N THR A 187 -4.66 8.64 2.52
CA THR A 187 -4.02 8.43 1.21
C THR A 187 -4.90 7.60 0.27
N PRO A 188 -5.25 6.34 0.57
CA PRO A 188 -6.13 5.52 -0.28
C PRO A 188 -7.55 6.06 -0.38
N LEU A 189 -8.11 6.69 0.68
CA LEU A 189 -9.44 7.29 0.63
C LEU A 189 -9.52 8.44 -0.38
N LEU A 190 -8.56 9.36 -0.33
CA LEU A 190 -8.52 10.54 -1.19
C LEU A 190 -7.99 10.25 -2.61
N SER A 191 -7.42 9.07 -2.85
CA SER A 191 -7.18 8.57 -4.22
C SER A 191 -8.48 8.19 -4.94
N ALA A 192 -9.59 8.00 -4.21
CA ALA A 192 -10.88 7.70 -4.84
C ALA A 192 -11.44 8.95 -5.55
N PRO A 193 -11.89 8.84 -6.82
CA PRO A 193 -12.45 9.97 -7.56
C PRO A 193 -13.64 10.66 -6.87
N THR A 194 -14.40 9.92 -6.06
CA THR A 194 -15.56 10.42 -5.32
C THR A 194 -15.22 11.41 -4.21
N LEU A 195 -13.94 11.47 -3.79
CA LEU A 195 -13.44 12.36 -2.73
C LEU A 195 -12.45 13.40 -3.25
N ALA A 196 -12.36 13.57 -4.58
CA ALA A 196 -11.43 14.51 -5.20
C ALA A 196 -11.63 15.98 -4.74
N ASP A 197 -12.84 16.35 -4.32
CA ASP A 197 -13.17 17.66 -3.76
C ASP A 197 -12.50 17.91 -2.39
N ARG A 198 -12.16 16.85 -1.64
CA ARG A 198 -11.51 16.93 -0.33
C ARG A 198 -9.98 17.06 -0.40
N VAL A 199 -9.37 16.66 -1.53
CA VAL A 199 -7.91 16.67 -1.74
C VAL A 199 -7.27 18.05 -1.51
N PRO A 200 -7.78 19.18 -2.06
CA PRO A 200 -7.12 20.49 -1.88
C PRO A 200 -7.03 20.94 -0.43
N ARG A 201 -8.05 20.61 0.38
CA ARG A 201 -8.07 20.92 1.81
C ARG A 201 -7.03 20.09 2.56
N ALA A 202 -7.01 18.78 2.34
CA ALA A 202 -6.02 17.87 2.94
C ALA A 202 -4.60 18.29 2.59
N ALA A 203 -4.33 18.55 1.31
CA ALA A 203 -3.03 19.00 0.83
C ALA A 203 -2.59 20.31 1.48
N SER A 204 -3.51 21.26 1.69
CA SER A 204 -3.22 22.53 2.37
C SER A 204 -2.84 22.32 3.84
N LEU A 205 -3.54 21.42 4.56
CA LEU A 205 -3.21 21.08 5.95
C LEU A 205 -1.80 20.48 6.05
N LEU A 206 -1.46 19.53 5.18
CA LEU A 206 -0.14 18.90 5.19
C LEU A 206 0.97 19.87 4.78
N ARG A 207 0.74 20.71 3.76
CA ARG A 207 1.72 21.72 3.34
C ARG A 207 2.00 22.75 4.43
N ALA A 208 0.99 23.17 5.20
CA ALA A 208 1.19 24.06 6.34
C ALA A 208 2.11 23.45 7.40
N ARG A 209 2.16 22.11 7.50
CA ARG A 209 2.99 21.39 8.47
C ARG A 209 4.40 21.06 7.97
N LEU A 210 4.62 20.93 6.66
CA LEU A 210 5.94 20.59 6.12
C LEU A 210 7.06 21.52 6.62
N GLY A 211 6.76 22.80 6.84
CA GLY A 211 7.74 23.78 7.33
C GLY A 211 8.17 23.60 8.79
N ILE A 212 7.43 22.85 9.60
CA ILE A 212 7.76 22.57 11.01
C ILE A 212 8.32 21.16 11.22
N MET A 213 8.14 20.26 10.25
CA MET A 213 8.63 18.89 10.31
C MET A 213 10.14 18.87 10.07
N THR A 214 10.88 18.18 10.95
CA THR A 214 12.33 17.99 10.81
C THR A 214 12.70 16.54 10.48
N GLY A 215 11.81 15.60 10.77
CA GLY A 215 12.01 14.17 10.55
C GLY A 215 11.92 13.78 9.08
N ARG A 216 12.87 12.96 8.61
CA ARG A 216 12.83 12.34 7.27
C ARG A 216 11.51 11.60 7.03
N ARG A 217 11.10 10.76 7.98
CA ARG A 217 9.92 9.88 7.86
C ARG A 217 8.64 10.68 7.65
N GLU A 218 8.39 11.66 8.52
CA GLU A 218 7.21 12.54 8.45
C GLU A 218 7.13 13.28 7.11
N ARG A 219 8.24 13.91 6.69
CA ARG A 219 8.31 14.65 5.42
C ARG A 219 8.12 13.73 4.22
N SER A 220 8.68 12.52 4.27
CA SER A 220 8.53 11.51 3.22
C SER A 220 7.09 11.01 3.12
N ALA A 221 6.42 10.75 4.25
CA ALA A 221 5.02 10.33 4.29
C ALA A 221 4.10 11.41 3.68
N VAL A 222 4.32 12.68 4.02
CA VAL A 222 3.58 13.80 3.42
C VAL A 222 3.88 13.94 1.93
N ALA A 223 5.16 13.89 1.52
CA ALA A 223 5.53 13.99 0.11
C ALA A 223 4.90 12.87 -0.73
N ARG A 224 4.84 11.65 -0.19
CA ARG A 224 4.16 10.52 -0.82
C ARG A 224 2.65 10.74 -0.94
N ALA A 225 1.98 11.19 0.12
CA ALA A 225 0.54 11.45 0.06
C ALA A 225 0.20 12.53 -0.99
N LEU A 226 0.94 13.65 -0.97
CA LEU A 226 0.76 14.74 -1.94
C LEU A 226 0.98 14.26 -3.38
N SER A 227 2.03 13.47 -3.61
CA SER A 227 2.32 12.97 -4.97
C SER A 227 1.21 12.02 -5.44
N LEU A 228 0.76 11.07 -4.61
CA LEU A 228 -0.31 10.13 -4.94
C LEU A 228 -1.67 10.80 -5.21
N TRP A 229 -1.93 11.94 -4.59
CA TRP A 229 -3.13 12.75 -4.87
C TRP A 229 -3.00 13.64 -6.11
N GLY A 230 -1.87 13.57 -6.83
CA GLY A 230 -1.63 14.37 -8.03
C GLY A 230 -1.37 15.85 -7.74
N MET A 231 -1.01 16.20 -6.50
CA MET A 231 -0.64 17.58 -6.16
C MET A 231 0.72 17.94 -6.76
N ASP A 232 0.95 19.22 -7.04
CA ASP A 232 2.28 19.69 -7.43
C ASP A 232 3.27 19.41 -6.27
N THR A 233 4.35 18.68 -6.56
CA THR A 233 5.42 18.34 -5.62
C THR A 233 6.79 18.83 -6.10
N SER A 234 6.83 19.76 -7.07
CA SER A 234 8.08 20.25 -7.69
C SER A 234 9.08 20.85 -6.69
N ASP A 235 8.58 21.46 -5.61
CA ASP A 235 9.38 21.95 -4.48
C ASP A 235 10.03 20.80 -3.69
N LEU A 236 9.31 19.69 -3.49
CA LEU A 236 9.79 18.51 -2.78
C LEU A 236 10.73 17.65 -3.63
N LEU A 237 10.67 17.73 -4.97
CA LEU A 237 11.71 17.17 -5.85
C LEU A 237 13.05 17.90 -5.71
N ALA A 238 13.09 19.06 -5.06
CA ALA A 238 14.31 19.81 -4.74
C ALA A 238 14.77 19.63 -3.29
N ASP A 239 14.11 18.77 -2.52
CA ASP A 239 14.39 18.57 -1.11
C ASP A 239 15.84 18.11 -0.86
N SER A 240 16.43 18.51 0.26
CA SER A 240 17.77 18.07 0.65
C SER A 240 17.84 16.58 0.94
N ASP A 241 16.75 15.98 1.45
CA ASP A 241 16.71 14.56 1.78
C ASP A 241 16.30 13.70 0.56
N PRO A 242 17.11 12.71 0.14
CA PRO A 242 16.79 11.85 -1.00
C PRO A 242 15.48 11.06 -0.83
N ALA A 243 15.13 10.65 0.40
CA ALA A 243 13.90 9.89 0.65
C ALA A 243 12.64 10.74 0.39
N VAL A 244 12.70 12.03 0.73
CA VAL A 244 11.63 12.99 0.46
C VAL A 244 11.47 13.21 -1.05
N ARG A 245 12.58 13.39 -1.77
CA ARG A 245 12.55 13.53 -3.25
C ARG A 245 11.93 12.31 -3.92
N VAL A 246 12.31 11.10 -3.49
CA VAL A 246 11.76 9.86 -4.03
C VAL A 246 10.26 9.76 -3.76
N CYS A 247 9.82 10.01 -2.53
CA CYS A 247 8.39 10.00 -2.18
C CYS A 247 7.57 11.03 -2.97
N ALA A 248 8.14 12.21 -3.22
CA ALA A 248 7.54 13.24 -4.07
C ALA A 248 7.39 12.81 -5.55
N ALA A 249 8.19 11.83 -6.00
CA ALA A 249 8.20 11.31 -7.36
C ALA A 249 7.37 10.02 -7.56
N LEU A 250 6.80 9.43 -6.49
CA LEU A 250 6.04 8.16 -6.57
C LEU A 250 4.65 8.31 -7.22
N GLY A 251 4.07 9.51 -7.15
CA GLY A 251 2.72 9.77 -7.65
C GLY A 251 2.60 9.89 -9.17
N PRO A 252 1.37 9.92 -9.71
CA PRO A 252 1.11 10.02 -11.15
C PRO A 252 1.45 11.39 -11.77
N VAL A 253 2.11 12.29 -11.03
CA VAL A 253 2.37 13.68 -11.42
C VAL A 253 3.33 13.73 -12.61
N ARG A 254 2.82 14.23 -13.75
CA ARG A 254 3.56 14.36 -15.02
C ARG A 254 4.32 15.69 -15.15
N VAL A 255 4.08 16.63 -14.23
CA VAL A 255 4.82 17.89 -14.14
C VAL A 255 6.26 17.52 -13.76
N GLU A 256 7.23 17.94 -14.57
CA GLU A 256 8.64 17.55 -14.44
C GLU A 256 8.90 16.03 -14.51
N ARG A 257 8.12 15.24 -15.27
CA ARG A 257 8.33 13.78 -15.47
C ARG A 257 9.82 13.39 -15.64
N PRO A 258 10.64 14.06 -16.48
CA PRO A 258 12.05 13.69 -16.62
C PRO A 258 12.84 13.79 -15.31
N ARG A 259 12.54 14.78 -14.47
CA ARG A 259 13.18 14.96 -13.16
C ARG A 259 12.71 13.93 -12.15
N ALA A 260 11.40 13.69 -12.08
CA ALA A 260 10.83 12.66 -11.21
C ALA A 260 11.42 11.28 -11.55
N LEU A 261 11.45 10.91 -12.84
CA LEU A 261 12.07 9.67 -13.30
C LEU A 261 13.55 9.60 -12.96
N ALA A 262 14.31 10.68 -13.14
CA ALA A 262 15.72 10.72 -12.76
C ALA A 262 15.94 10.49 -11.26
N VAL A 263 15.08 11.06 -10.40
CA VAL A 263 15.12 10.85 -8.94
C VAL A 263 14.87 9.39 -8.58
N LEU A 264 13.85 8.75 -9.18
CA LEU A 264 13.56 7.33 -8.94
C LEU A 264 14.71 6.43 -9.42
N LEU A 265 15.24 6.69 -10.61
CA LEU A 265 16.36 5.92 -11.16
C LEU A 265 17.65 6.07 -10.36
N ASP A 266 17.92 7.26 -9.82
CA ASP A 266 19.09 7.48 -8.96
C ASP A 266 19.00 6.67 -7.66
N ALA A 267 17.83 6.62 -7.03
CA ALA A 267 17.59 5.80 -5.84
C ALA A 267 17.77 4.30 -6.09
N LEU A 268 17.44 3.82 -7.30
CA LEU A 268 17.59 2.43 -7.69
C LEU A 268 19.03 2.02 -8.05
N ARG A 269 19.98 2.97 -8.16
CA ARG A 269 21.40 2.65 -8.34
C ARG A 269 22.03 2.01 -7.11
N GLU A 270 21.52 2.35 -5.92
CA GLU A 270 21.95 1.78 -4.65
C GLU A 270 20.75 1.23 -3.84
N PRO A 271 20.14 0.10 -4.26
CA PRO A 271 18.90 -0.38 -3.67
C PRO A 271 18.97 -0.60 -2.15
N ARG A 272 20.10 -1.13 -1.66
CA ARG A 272 20.30 -1.38 -0.22
C ARG A 272 20.30 -0.09 0.61
N THR A 273 20.86 1.00 0.06
CA THR A 273 20.84 2.31 0.70
C THR A 273 19.40 2.84 0.77
N THR A 274 18.66 2.69 -0.34
CA THR A 274 17.24 3.09 -0.45
C THR A 274 16.34 2.34 0.52
N ASP A 275 16.55 1.04 0.69
CA ASP A 275 15.79 0.26 1.66
C ASP A 275 16.10 0.63 3.11
N GLY A 276 17.35 1.03 3.38
CA GLY A 276 17.79 1.47 4.70
C GLY A 276 17.28 2.85 5.11
N TRP A 277 16.55 3.57 4.25
CA TRP A 277 16.03 4.90 4.58
C TRP A 277 14.95 4.89 5.66
N PHE A 278 14.20 3.79 5.77
CA PHE A 278 13.12 3.63 6.74
C PHE A 278 13.31 2.32 7.49
N PRO A 279 13.65 2.35 8.80
CA PRO A 279 13.79 1.13 9.61
C PRO A 279 12.51 0.30 9.64
N GLU A 280 11.36 0.99 9.69
CA GLU A 280 10.03 0.42 9.49
C GLU A 280 9.47 0.91 8.15
N PRO A 281 8.71 0.09 7.40
CA PRO A 281 8.07 0.56 6.18
C PRO A 281 7.14 1.77 6.41
N LEU A 282 7.04 2.65 5.41
CA LEU A 282 6.04 3.73 5.43
C LEU A 282 4.63 3.12 5.38
N ARG A 283 3.63 3.78 5.96
CA ARG A 283 2.24 3.29 5.91
C ARG A 283 1.75 3.18 4.44
N GLY A 284 1.21 2.01 4.10
CA GLY A 284 0.81 1.64 2.73
C GLY A 284 1.96 1.36 1.78
N VAL A 285 3.18 1.15 2.31
CA VAL A 285 4.31 0.60 1.57
C VAL A 285 4.72 -0.69 2.23
N ASP A 286 4.43 -1.80 1.59
CA ASP A 286 4.85 -3.12 2.05
C ASP A 286 6.10 -3.60 1.31
N GLY A 287 6.77 -4.61 1.89
CA GLY A 287 8.01 -5.14 1.35
C GLY A 287 9.18 -4.15 1.40
N TRP A 288 10.18 -4.37 0.55
CA TRP A 288 11.35 -3.50 0.48
C TRP A 288 11.02 -2.22 -0.27
N PHE A 289 11.45 -1.06 0.25
CA PHE A 289 11.10 0.25 -0.33
C PHE A 289 11.45 0.37 -1.81
N ARG A 290 12.60 -0.22 -2.23
CA ARG A 290 13.00 -0.27 -3.64
C ARG A 290 11.94 -0.86 -4.57
N PHE A 291 11.08 -1.76 -4.12
CA PHE A 291 10.10 -2.41 -5.00
C PHE A 291 9.05 -1.39 -5.45
N THR A 292 8.58 -0.56 -4.53
CA THR A 292 7.67 0.55 -4.84
C THR A 292 8.33 1.57 -5.76
N VAL A 293 9.61 1.89 -5.52
CA VAL A 293 10.39 2.82 -6.36
C VAL A 293 10.57 2.26 -7.77
N LEU A 294 10.94 0.98 -7.91
CA LEU A 294 11.11 0.30 -9.19
C LEU A 294 9.80 0.31 -9.98
N ARG A 295 8.70 -0.13 -9.35
CA ARG A 295 7.39 -0.18 -10.00
C ARG A 295 6.93 1.20 -10.48
N SER A 296 7.12 2.23 -9.67
CA SER A 296 6.81 3.61 -10.04
C SER A 296 7.69 4.11 -11.20
N ALA A 297 8.99 3.78 -11.21
CA ALA A 297 9.89 4.16 -12.30
C ALA A 297 9.52 3.47 -13.62
N LEU A 298 9.16 2.19 -13.57
CA LEU A 298 8.73 1.41 -14.74
C LEU A 298 7.42 1.97 -15.35
N ASP A 299 6.47 2.38 -14.51
CA ASP A 299 5.20 2.99 -14.92
C ASP A 299 5.39 4.42 -15.47
N LEU A 300 6.24 5.23 -14.82
CA LEU A 300 6.50 6.62 -15.21
C LEU A 300 7.32 6.75 -16.51
N ALA A 301 8.15 5.75 -16.83
CA ALA A 301 8.95 5.73 -18.03
C ALA A 301 8.08 5.63 -19.28
N ALA A 302 8.40 6.38 -20.33
CA ALA A 302 7.68 6.31 -21.60
C ALA A 302 8.03 5.03 -22.39
N SER A 303 9.27 4.56 -22.28
CA SER A 303 9.73 3.32 -22.90
C SER A 303 10.73 2.58 -21.99
N PHE A 304 11.01 1.32 -22.30
CA PHE A 304 11.97 0.53 -21.53
C PHE A 304 13.39 1.10 -21.60
N GLU A 305 13.75 1.77 -22.70
CA GLU A 305 15.07 2.36 -22.91
C GLU A 305 15.43 3.44 -21.88
N GLU A 306 14.45 4.19 -21.36
CA GLU A 306 14.70 5.21 -20.33
C GLU A 306 15.16 4.59 -19.00
N VAL A 307 14.78 3.34 -18.71
CA VAL A 307 15.05 2.65 -17.43
C VAL A 307 16.06 1.52 -17.57
N ALA A 308 16.34 1.08 -18.80
CA ALA A 308 17.14 -0.09 -19.09
C ALA A 308 18.50 -0.13 -18.38
N PRO A 309 19.30 0.96 -18.31
CA PRO A 309 20.62 0.88 -17.65
C PRO A 309 20.53 0.48 -16.18
N VAL A 310 19.55 1.02 -15.45
CA VAL A 310 19.34 0.73 -14.03
C VAL A 310 18.69 -0.65 -13.86
N ALA A 311 17.65 -0.95 -14.64
CA ALA A 311 16.95 -2.22 -14.59
C ALA A 311 17.88 -3.42 -14.89
N ILE A 312 18.73 -3.31 -15.90
CA ILE A 312 19.72 -4.33 -16.26
C ILE A 312 20.76 -4.48 -15.15
N ALA A 313 21.23 -3.38 -14.55
CA ALA A 313 22.16 -3.43 -13.42
C ALA A 313 21.54 -4.13 -12.21
N MET A 314 20.26 -3.91 -11.93
CA MET A 314 19.53 -4.61 -10.86
C MET A 314 19.46 -6.12 -11.13
N VAL A 315 19.11 -6.55 -12.34
CA VAL A 315 19.10 -7.98 -12.72
C VAL A 315 20.50 -8.58 -12.63
N ALA A 316 21.53 -7.86 -13.08
CA ALA A 316 22.91 -8.31 -13.00
C ALA A 316 23.43 -8.43 -11.55
N ALA A 317 22.95 -7.59 -10.64
CA ALA A 317 23.29 -7.61 -9.22
C ALA A 317 22.40 -8.55 -8.39
N GLY A 318 21.35 -9.12 -8.99
CA GLY A 318 20.27 -9.82 -8.32
C GLY A 318 20.73 -10.97 -7.40
N HIS A 319 19.91 -11.25 -6.38
CA HIS A 319 20.14 -12.35 -5.43
C HIS A 319 18.95 -13.30 -5.44
N ARG A 320 19.23 -14.60 -5.25
CA ARG A 320 18.26 -15.71 -5.32
C ARG A 320 16.96 -15.51 -4.50
N SER A 321 16.96 -14.68 -3.46
CA SER A 321 15.82 -14.51 -2.53
C SER A 321 14.82 -13.41 -2.88
N ILE A 322 15.08 -12.57 -3.89
CA ILE A 322 14.24 -11.40 -4.22
C ILE A 322 13.96 -11.24 -5.72
N VAL A 323 14.35 -12.24 -6.51
CA VAL A 323 14.37 -12.15 -7.98
C VAL A 323 13.00 -11.81 -8.55
N ASP A 324 11.92 -12.38 -7.99
CA ASP A 324 10.58 -12.25 -8.58
C ASP A 324 9.97 -10.84 -8.46
N TYR A 325 10.30 -10.11 -7.39
CA TYR A 325 9.76 -8.77 -7.15
C TYR A 325 10.52 -7.66 -7.89
N GLU A 326 11.71 -7.95 -8.41
CA GLU A 326 12.53 -7.03 -9.22
C GLU A 326 12.51 -7.44 -10.70
N SER A 327 12.88 -8.69 -10.99
CA SER A 327 13.10 -9.19 -12.35
C SER A 327 11.81 -9.36 -13.14
N GLY A 328 10.76 -9.88 -12.49
CA GLY A 328 9.44 -10.06 -13.11
C GLY A 328 8.88 -8.77 -13.70
N PRO A 329 8.68 -7.71 -12.90
CA PRO A 329 8.26 -6.40 -13.40
C PRO A 329 9.16 -5.79 -14.47
N ILE A 330 10.48 -5.91 -14.33
CA ILE A 330 11.44 -5.43 -15.35
C ILE A 330 11.21 -6.16 -16.68
N LEU A 331 11.04 -7.48 -16.64
CA LEU A 331 10.79 -8.30 -17.81
C LEU A 331 9.46 -7.95 -18.47
N PHE A 332 8.39 -7.82 -17.68
CA PHE A 332 7.07 -7.43 -18.17
C PHE A 332 7.10 -6.04 -18.81
N ARG A 333 7.85 -5.08 -18.25
CA ARG A 333 8.02 -3.75 -18.84
C ARG A 333 8.81 -3.77 -20.14
N ALA A 334 9.80 -4.66 -20.27
CA ALA A 334 10.59 -4.82 -21.49
C ALA A 334 9.81 -5.47 -22.63
N PHE A 335 8.78 -6.28 -22.31
CA PHE A 335 7.95 -7.02 -23.28
C PHE A 335 6.45 -6.84 -23.01
N PRO A 336 5.91 -5.62 -23.09
CA PRO A 336 4.53 -5.34 -22.67
C PRO A 336 3.45 -6.00 -23.54
N GLY A 337 3.77 -6.36 -24.78
CA GLY A 337 2.91 -7.11 -25.70
C GLY A 337 3.33 -8.58 -25.87
N GLY A 338 4.26 -9.05 -25.05
CA GLY A 338 4.96 -10.31 -25.26
C GLY A 338 6.06 -10.22 -26.33
N TYR A 339 6.94 -11.22 -26.34
CA TYR A 339 7.92 -11.41 -27.38
C TYR A 339 7.25 -11.92 -28.68
N ASP A 340 7.56 -11.26 -29.79
CA ASP A 340 7.11 -11.64 -31.12
C ASP A 340 8.32 -11.91 -32.01
N ALA A 341 8.45 -13.14 -32.51
CA ALA A 341 9.53 -13.56 -33.38
C ALA A 341 9.57 -12.81 -34.73
N ALA A 342 8.48 -12.15 -35.13
CA ALA A 342 8.45 -11.30 -36.32
C ALA A 342 9.17 -9.95 -36.11
N HIS A 343 9.37 -9.53 -34.86
CA HIS A 343 10.00 -8.26 -34.50
C HIS A 343 11.38 -8.48 -33.89
N SER A 344 12.38 -7.75 -34.40
CA SER A 344 13.74 -7.85 -33.86
C SER A 344 13.85 -7.23 -32.46
N LEU A 345 14.56 -7.92 -31.56
CA LEU A 345 14.86 -7.43 -30.22
C LEU A 345 15.65 -6.10 -30.27
N THR A 346 15.23 -5.13 -29.46
CA THR A 346 15.99 -3.88 -29.26
C THR A 346 17.33 -4.17 -28.58
N SER A 347 18.27 -3.22 -28.66
CA SER A 347 19.56 -3.37 -27.98
C SER A 347 19.39 -3.51 -26.46
N ALA A 348 18.44 -2.79 -25.87
CA ALA A 348 18.12 -2.87 -24.44
C ALA A 348 17.54 -4.25 -24.07
N GLN A 349 16.57 -4.76 -24.84
CA GLN A 349 16.00 -6.09 -24.62
C GLN A 349 17.05 -7.20 -24.74
N ARG A 350 17.91 -7.15 -25.76
CA ARG A 350 19.01 -8.12 -25.93
C ARG A 350 19.98 -8.09 -24.76
N THR A 351 20.31 -6.90 -24.26
CA THR A 351 21.22 -6.75 -23.10
C THR A 351 20.57 -7.26 -21.82
N LEU A 352 19.27 -7.00 -21.62
CA LEU A 352 18.52 -7.53 -20.49
C LEU A 352 18.48 -9.06 -20.50
N LEU A 353 18.12 -9.68 -21.62
CA LEU A 353 18.08 -11.14 -21.76
C LEU A 353 19.46 -11.77 -21.55
N ARG A 354 20.53 -11.12 -22.03
CA ARG A 354 21.90 -11.56 -21.76
C ARG A 354 22.23 -11.50 -20.27
N ALA A 355 21.84 -10.43 -19.57
CA ALA A 355 22.03 -10.34 -18.12
C ALA A 355 21.33 -11.48 -17.36
N PHE A 356 20.12 -11.87 -17.77
CA PHE A 356 19.43 -13.04 -17.21
C PHE A 356 20.22 -14.33 -17.44
N VAL A 357 20.67 -14.59 -18.67
CA VAL A 357 21.44 -15.81 -19.01
C VAL A 357 22.77 -15.89 -18.25
N ASP A 358 23.44 -14.75 -18.08
CA ASP A 358 24.74 -14.65 -17.43
C ASP A 358 24.63 -14.85 -15.91
N THR A 359 23.51 -14.44 -15.28
CA THR A 359 23.30 -14.58 -13.83
C THR A 359 22.48 -15.80 -13.42
N ASP A 360 21.84 -16.51 -14.36
CA ASP A 360 20.91 -17.61 -14.06
C ASP A 360 21.57 -18.74 -13.24
N GLU A 361 22.84 -19.09 -13.50
CA GLU A 361 23.51 -20.15 -12.73
C GLU A 361 23.65 -19.78 -11.23
N ALA A 362 23.92 -18.50 -10.94
CA ALA A 362 24.09 -18.03 -9.57
C ALA A 362 22.75 -17.73 -8.87
N THR A 363 21.78 -17.22 -9.62
CA THR A 363 20.52 -16.68 -9.07
C THR A 363 19.35 -17.64 -9.21
N GLY A 364 19.38 -18.55 -10.19
CA GLY A 364 18.23 -19.33 -10.64
C GLY A 364 17.13 -18.48 -11.25
N SER A 365 17.47 -17.29 -11.76
CA SER A 365 16.51 -16.23 -12.05
C SER A 365 15.48 -16.59 -13.11
N ILE A 366 15.85 -17.35 -14.14
CA ILE A 366 14.93 -17.75 -15.22
C ILE A 366 13.98 -18.83 -14.70
N GLY A 367 14.55 -19.85 -14.03
CA GLY A 367 13.79 -20.95 -13.48
C GLY A 367 12.81 -20.54 -12.38
N SER A 368 13.18 -19.59 -11.50
CA SER A 368 12.29 -19.08 -10.46
C SER A 368 11.19 -18.17 -11.02
N ASN A 369 11.49 -17.43 -12.09
CA ASN A 369 10.58 -16.47 -12.71
C ASN A 369 9.81 -17.01 -13.91
N TRP A 370 9.71 -18.33 -14.10
CA TRP A 370 9.14 -18.93 -15.30
C TRP A 370 7.74 -18.38 -15.66
N LEU A 371 6.89 -18.07 -14.66
CA LEU A 371 5.58 -17.44 -14.87
C LEU A 371 5.69 -16.04 -15.50
N TRP A 372 6.68 -15.24 -15.10
CA TRP A 372 6.94 -13.92 -15.69
C TRP A 372 7.50 -14.04 -17.11
N PHE A 373 8.38 -15.01 -17.37
CA PHE A 373 8.87 -15.31 -18.71
C PHE A 373 7.73 -15.73 -19.64
N ARG A 374 6.85 -16.62 -19.16
CA ARG A 374 5.62 -17.00 -19.86
C ARG A 374 4.73 -15.79 -20.15
N ALA A 375 4.49 -14.94 -19.15
CA ALA A 375 3.68 -13.73 -19.33
C ALA A 375 4.30 -12.75 -20.35
N ALA A 376 5.63 -12.71 -20.45
CA ALA A 376 6.36 -11.95 -21.45
C ALA A 376 6.47 -12.66 -22.82
N GLY A 377 5.83 -13.83 -23.02
CA GLY A 377 5.90 -14.60 -24.27
C GLY A 377 7.28 -15.20 -24.57
N LEU A 378 8.14 -15.32 -23.57
CA LEU A 378 9.51 -15.79 -23.70
C LEU A 378 9.67 -17.26 -23.26
N PRO A 379 10.72 -17.95 -23.75
CA PRO A 379 11.11 -19.27 -23.24
C PRO A 379 11.32 -19.29 -21.72
N GLU A 380 10.86 -20.37 -21.09
CA GLU A 380 10.90 -20.56 -19.62
C GLU A 380 12.22 -21.19 -19.12
N ASN A 381 13.24 -21.25 -19.98
CA ASN A 381 14.53 -21.85 -19.64
C ASN A 381 15.72 -21.11 -20.29
N ARG A 382 16.90 -21.27 -19.70
CA ARG A 382 18.13 -20.58 -20.10
C ARG A 382 18.51 -20.83 -21.55
N ASP A 383 18.48 -22.09 -22.00
CA ASP A 383 18.88 -22.46 -23.37
C ASP A 383 17.96 -21.81 -24.41
N GLY A 384 16.66 -21.75 -24.12
CA GLY A 384 15.66 -21.09 -24.95
C GLY A 384 15.90 -19.58 -25.05
N ILE A 385 16.23 -18.91 -23.94
CA ILE A 385 16.58 -17.48 -23.96
C ILE A 385 17.91 -17.25 -24.69
N ALA A 386 18.92 -18.10 -24.48
CA ALA A 386 20.21 -18.00 -25.15
C ALA A 386 20.09 -18.15 -26.67
N ALA A 387 19.15 -18.97 -27.16
CA ALA A 387 18.88 -19.12 -28.59
C ALA A 387 18.27 -17.86 -29.26
N LEU A 388 17.76 -16.90 -28.48
CA LEU A 388 17.23 -15.62 -28.98
C LEU A 388 18.30 -14.51 -29.10
N LEU A 389 19.50 -14.72 -28.53
CA LEU A 389 20.60 -13.75 -28.44
C LEU A 389 21.62 -13.92 -29.56
#